data_AF-A0A821DV74-F1
#
_entry.id   AF-A0A821DV74-F1
#
_cell.length_a   1.000
_cell.length_b   1.000
_cell.length_c   1.000
_cell.angle_alpha   90.00
_cell.angle_beta   90.00
_cell.angle_gamma   90.00
#
_symmetry.space_group_name_H-M   'P 1'
#
loop_
_entity.id
_entity.type
_entity.pdbx_description
1 polymer ?
#
loop_
_entity_poly.entity_id
_entity_poly.type
_entity_poly.pdbx_seq_one_letter_code
_entity_poly.pdbx_strand_id
1 'polypeptide(L)' 'RICNTVQWNIDKKHGTIVRTMNDHLGYISSLSFNPNGTQLASVDSIGAIKIWNGLPSET' A
#
# COMPACT_ATOMS: atom_id res chain seq x y z
N ARG A 1 4.49 15.25 -24.39
CA ARG A 1 4.64 14.53 -23.10
C ARG A 1 3.28 13.92 -22.79
N ILE A 2 3.00 12.73 -23.34
CA ILE A 2 1.67 12.12 -23.30
C ILE A 2 1.76 11.01 -22.25
N CYS A 3 1.14 11.21 -21.10
CA CYS A 3 0.90 10.15 -20.13
C CYS A 3 -0.57 9.78 -20.25
N ASN A 4 -0.84 8.60 -20.80
CA ASN A 4 -2.19 8.08 -20.95
C ASN A 4 -2.56 7.18 -19.77
N THR A 5 -3.78 7.41 -19.30
CA THR A 5 -4.79 6.51 -18.70
C THR A 5 -4.33 5.48 -17.67
N VAL A 6 -4.77 5.69 -16.42
CA VAL A 6 -4.81 4.64 -15.41
C VAL A 6 -6.16 3.93 -15.48
N GLN A 7 -6.13 2.64 -15.77
CA GLN A 7 -7.30 1.75 -15.72
C GLN A 7 -7.58 1.40 -14.26
N TRP A 8 -8.75 1.81 -13.76
CA TRP A 8 -9.24 1.38 -12.45
C TRP A 8 -10.26 0.26 -12.64
N ASN A 9 -9.87 -0.96 -12.28
CA ASN A 9 -10.80 -2.07 -12.15
C ASN A 9 -11.01 -2.34 -10.66
N ILE A 10 -11.99 -1.67 -10.06
CA ILE A 10 -12.42 -1.94 -8.68
C ILE A 10 -13.55 -2.97 -8.76
N ASP A 11 -13.19 -4.24 -8.97
CA ASP A 11 -14.14 -5.33 -8.77
C ASP A 11 -13.83 -6.00 -7.44
N LYS A 12 -14.53 -5.55 -6.39
CA LYS A 12 -14.93 -6.32 -5.20
C LYS A 12 -15.70 -5.37 -4.29
N LYS A 13 -17.02 -5.55 -4.27
CA LYS A 13 -18.03 -4.71 -3.58
C LYS A 13 -17.83 -4.53 -2.07
N HIS A 14 -16.81 -5.15 -1.46
CA HIS A 14 -16.46 -5.01 -0.05
C HIS A 14 -14.94 -5.09 0.13
N GLY A 15 -14.34 -4.04 0.70
CA GLY A 15 -12.96 -4.08 1.18
C GLY A 15 -12.90 -4.86 2.48
N THR A 16 -12.34 -6.07 2.46
CA THR A 16 -12.04 -6.84 3.67
C THR A 16 -10.68 -6.44 4.20
N ILE A 17 -10.57 -6.17 5.50
CA ILE A 17 -9.27 -5.94 6.15
C ILE A 17 -8.51 -7.26 6.16
N VAL A 18 -7.47 -7.36 5.33
CA VAL A 18 -6.63 -8.57 5.23
C VAL A 18 -5.52 -8.58 6.28
N ARG A 19 -5.02 -7.40 6.67
CA ARG A 19 -3.94 -7.26 7.65
C ARG A 19 -3.99 -5.87 8.28
N THR A 20 -3.70 -5.80 9.57
CA THR A 20 -3.45 -4.54 10.30
C THR A 20 -1.98 -4.49 10.70
N MET A 21 -1.31 -3.36 10.44
CA MET A 21 0.13 -3.16 10.69
C MET A 21 0.31 -2.01 11.68
N ASN A 22 0.52 -2.33 12.95
CA ASN A 22 0.51 -1.39 14.08
C ASN A 22 1.91 -1.14 14.63
N ASP A 23 2.72 -0.38 13.89
CA ASP A 23 4.12 -0.15 14.27
C ASP A 23 4.56 1.32 14.11
N HIS A 24 3.75 2.13 13.41
CA HIS A 24 3.98 3.57 13.37
C HIS A 24 3.53 4.21 14.67
N LEU A 25 4.39 5.09 15.21
CA LEU A 25 4.11 5.87 16.42
C LEU A 25 3.43 7.20 16.09
N GLY A 26 3.57 7.66 14.84
CA GLY A 26 2.91 8.84 14.32
C GLY A 26 1.76 8.52 13.37
N TYR A 27 1.06 9.56 12.93
CA TYR A 27 0.07 9.44 11.86
C TYR A 27 0.78 9.13 10.55
N ILE A 28 0.29 8.12 9.83
CA ILE A 28 0.81 7.79 8.50
C ILE A 28 0.48 8.94 7.56
N SER A 29 1.50 9.54 6.95
CA SER A 29 1.36 10.69 6.05
C SER A 29 1.41 10.30 4.57
N SER A 30 2.00 9.13 4.24
CA SER A 30 2.01 8.61 2.87
C SER A 30 2.18 7.08 2.82
N LEU A 31 1.66 6.49 1.76
CA LEU A 31 1.71 5.05 1.44
C LEU A 31 2.01 4.88 -0.05
N SER A 32 2.88 3.91 -0.38
CA SER A 32 3.19 3.58 -1.77
C SER A 32 3.50 2.10 -1.94
N PHE A 33 2.82 1.44 -2.88
CA PHE A 33 3.17 0.09 -3.30
C PHE A 33 4.32 0.12 -4.31
N ASN A 34 5.17 -0.91 -4.28
CA ASN A 34 6.07 -1.14 -5.40
C ASN A 34 5.27 -1.60 -6.64
N PRO A 35 5.82 -1.48 -7.86
CA PRO A 35 5.06 -1.74 -9.10
C PRO A 35 4.49 -3.16 -9.23
N ASN A 36 5.10 -4.14 -8.58
CA ASN A 36 4.64 -5.53 -8.57
C ASN A 36 3.73 -5.88 -7.37
N GLY A 37 3.42 -4.92 -6.50
CA GLY A 37 2.51 -5.09 -5.36
C GLY A 37 3.03 -5.98 -4.23
N THR A 38 4.30 -6.41 -4.29
CA THR A 38 4.89 -7.31 -3.28
C THR A 38 5.39 -6.58 -2.05
N GLN A 39 5.50 -5.24 -2.09
CA GLN A 39 5.91 -4.44 -0.96
C GLN A 39 5.09 -3.16 -0.86
N LEU A 40 4.87 -2.72 0.38
CA LEU A 40 4.27 -1.45 0.73
C LEU A 40 5.27 -0.65 1.55
N ALA A 41 5.55 0.58 1.12
CA ALA A 41 6.26 1.56 1.91
C ALA A 41 5.26 2.46 2.64
N SER A 42 5.50 2.71 3.93
CA SER A 42 4.74 3.67 4.73
C SER A 42 5.67 4.63 5.46
N VAL A 43 5.22 5.88 5.59
CA VAL A 43 5.92 6.92 6.34
C VAL A 43 4.99 7.60 7.32
N ASP A 44 5.47 7.90 8.52
CA ASP A 44 4.69 8.63 9.53
C ASP A 44 5.16 10.07 9.75
N SER A 45 4.36 10.82 10.50
CA SER A 45 4.60 12.22 10.87
C SER A 45 5.81 12.42 11.79
N ILE A 46 6.36 11.35 12.35
CA ILE A 46 7.54 11.38 13.23
C ILE A 46 8.82 11.06 12.41
N GLY A 47 8.67 10.70 11.14
CA GLY A 47 9.77 10.43 10.22
C GLY A 47 10.17 8.96 10.17
N ALA A 48 9.41 8.04 10.77
CA ALA A 48 9.66 6.62 10.61
C ALA A 48 9.23 6.16 9.21
N ILE A 49 10.07 5.35 8.58
CA ILE A 49 9.80 4.69 7.30
C ILE A 49 9.78 3.19 7.55
N LYS A 50 8.75 2.51 7.08
CA LYS A 50 8.63 1.05 7.17
C LYS A 50 8.34 0.45 5.81
N ILE A 51 8.91 -0.73 5.57
CA ILE A 51 8.69 -1.54 4.38
C ILE A 51 8.00 -2.83 4.84
N TRP A 52 6.83 -3.08 4.26
CA TRP A 52 6.00 -4.24 4.54
C TRP A 52 6.06 -5.17 3.34
N ASN A 53 6.38 -6.43 3.58
CA ASN A 53 6.18 -7.44 2.55
C ASN A 53 4.67 -7.71 2.42
N GLY A 54 4.17 -7.58 1.19
CA GLY A 54 2.82 -7.96 0.81
C GLY A 54 2.60 -9.46 0.97
N LEU A 55 1.34 -9.87 0.94
CA LEU A 55 1.03 -11.29 0.88
C LEU A 55 1.47 -11.84 -0.49
N PRO A 56 2.01 -13.08 -0.55
CA PRO A 56 2.21 -13.73 -1.83
C PRO A 56 0.87 -13.75 -2.56
N SER A 57 0.88 -13.41 -3.85
CA SER A 57 -0.28 -13.64 -4.71
C SER A 57 -0.61 -15.13 -4.62
N GLU A 58 -1.83 -15.46 -4.19
CA GLU A 58 -2.32 -16.84 -4.27
C GLU A 58 -2.10 -17.33 -5.71
N THR A 59 -1.49 -18.52 -5.83
CA THR A 59 -1.19 -19.16 -7.11
C THR A 59 -2.46 -19.70 -7.73
#